data_AF-A0A4T0V2R3-F1
#
_entry.id   AF-A0A4T0V2R3-F1
#
_cell.length_a   1.000
_cell.length_b   1.000
_cell.length_c   1.000
_cell.angle_alpha   90.00
_cell.angle_beta   90.00
_cell.angle_gamma   90.00
#
_symmetry.space_group_name_H-M   'P 1'
#
loop_
_entity.id
_entity.type
_entity.pdbx_description
1 polymer ?
#
loop_
_entity_poly.entity_id
_entity_poly.type
_entity_poly.pdbx_seq_one_letter_code
_entity_poly.pdbx_strand_id
1 'polypeptide(L)'
;MPPILPASARRGERSPIAACRTAPCPRRDRPPAARGSDHIAVAWASACRGRQGFHVSTVEIDDAAPLSEQPVDGSSAPPHSLVDDLFAIVTGTLTISFGLLLLRQAEVVTGGTAGLSLLVSYGTAIPFGVLFVVINLPFFALALRRKGWRFTLTSLACVGIVSALAEVHPRFIDLASIDPLYAALLGNLLAGLGLLVLFRHGASVGGFNIVAILAQERLGLRAGYVQMALDAGVVLGALAVSDLRIVAISAVGAVALNLVLALNHRPGRYLGM
;
A
#
# COMPACT_ATOMS: atom_id res chain seq x y z
N MET A 1 -37.83 -21.68 50.41
CA MET A 1 -37.56 -21.91 51.85
C MET A 1 -37.23 -23.39 52.02
N PRO A 2 -36.29 -23.79 52.91
CA PRO A 2 -34.83 -23.59 53.05
C PRO A 2 -34.13 -24.99 52.85
N PRO A 3 -32.92 -25.36 53.38
CA PRO A 3 -31.78 -24.66 54.04
C PRO A 3 -30.44 -24.84 53.25
N ILE A 4 -29.32 -24.11 53.37
CA ILE A 4 -28.48 -23.47 54.40
C ILE A 4 -27.59 -24.42 55.26
N LEU A 5 -26.25 -24.30 55.00
CA LEU A 5 -25.00 -24.58 55.77
C LEU A 5 -24.34 -25.99 55.75
N PRO A 6 -23.01 -26.15 56.04
CA PRO A 6 -21.89 -25.18 56.19
C PRO A 6 -20.54 -25.54 55.51
N ALA A 7 -19.55 -24.67 55.78
CA ALA A 7 -18.16 -24.55 55.33
C ALA A 7 -17.15 -25.67 55.68
N SER A 8 -16.12 -25.82 54.85
CA SER A 8 -14.71 -26.04 55.26
C SER A 8 -13.78 -25.79 54.04
N ALA A 9 -12.92 -24.78 54.06
CA ALA A 9 -11.51 -24.81 54.48
C ALA A 9 -10.52 -25.27 53.38
N ARG A 10 -9.67 -24.34 52.91
CA ARG A 10 -8.19 -24.44 52.68
C ARG A 10 -7.74 -23.30 51.76
N ARG A 11 -7.03 -22.30 52.29
CA ARG A 11 -5.56 -22.13 52.33
C ARG A 11 -4.96 -21.58 51.02
N GLY A 12 -4.81 -20.26 51.00
CA GLY A 12 -3.54 -19.56 50.74
C GLY A 12 -2.81 -19.81 49.43
N GLU A 13 -3.23 -19.13 48.37
CA GLU A 13 -2.39 -18.88 47.19
C GLU A 13 -1.56 -17.61 47.41
N ARG A 14 -0.22 -17.76 47.49
CA ARG A 14 0.74 -16.65 47.33
C ARG A 14 1.38 -16.78 45.96
N SER A 15 1.18 -15.75 45.13
CA SER A 15 1.69 -15.61 43.76
C SER A 15 3.23 -15.55 43.70
N PRO A 16 3.92 -16.33 42.83
CA PRO A 16 5.37 -16.37 42.75
C PRO A 16 5.98 -15.41 41.71
N ILE A 17 5.36 -14.25 41.44
CA ILE A 17 5.86 -13.29 40.44
C ILE A 17 6.95 -12.35 41.01
N ALA A 18 7.17 -12.34 42.33
CA ALA A 18 8.00 -11.33 42.98
C ALA A 18 9.52 -11.60 43.04
N ALA A 19 10.02 -12.77 42.64
CA ALA A 19 11.41 -13.18 42.92
C ALA A 19 12.43 -12.98 41.77
N CYS A 20 12.02 -12.41 40.63
CA CYS A 20 12.90 -12.24 39.46
C CYS A 20 13.34 -10.77 39.28
N ARG A 21 13.81 -10.10 40.35
CA ARG A 21 14.27 -8.69 40.28
C ARG A 21 15.69 -8.42 40.75
N THR A 22 16.50 -9.42 41.10
CA THR A 22 17.78 -9.15 41.81
C THR A 22 19.03 -9.87 41.33
N ALA A 23 19.03 -10.55 40.16
CA ALA A 23 20.26 -11.17 39.64
C ALA A 23 20.96 -10.28 38.57
N PRO A 24 22.27 -9.95 38.70
CA PRO A 24 23.00 -9.13 37.72
C PRO A 24 23.33 -9.91 36.44
N CYS A 25 23.21 -9.25 35.29
CA CYS A 25 23.50 -9.81 33.96
C CYS A 25 25.02 -9.79 33.68
N PRO A 26 25.69 -10.91 33.33
CA PRO A 26 27.12 -10.90 33.00
C PRO A 26 27.40 -10.22 31.66
N ARG A 27 28.48 -9.43 31.60
CA ARG A 27 28.94 -8.63 30.45
C ARG A 27 29.27 -9.49 29.23
N ARG A 28 29.00 -8.93 28.06
CA ARG A 28 29.17 -9.51 26.71
C ARG A 28 30.58 -9.22 26.18
N ASP A 29 31.53 -10.13 26.42
CA ASP A 29 32.80 -10.10 25.67
C ASP A 29 32.62 -10.85 24.34
N ARG A 30 32.98 -10.20 23.23
CA ARG A 30 32.88 -10.78 21.86
C ARG A 30 34.03 -11.77 21.62
N PRO A 31 33.77 -13.01 21.16
CA PRO A 31 34.82 -13.88 20.63
C PRO A 31 35.14 -13.54 19.16
N PRO A 32 36.36 -13.87 18.69
CA PRO A 32 36.84 -13.53 17.35
C PRO A 32 36.25 -14.45 16.27
N ALA A 33 36.21 -13.93 15.05
CA ALA A 33 35.64 -14.60 13.88
C ALA A 33 36.41 -15.89 13.51
N ALA A 34 35.70 -17.02 13.44
CA ALA A 34 36.14 -18.19 12.68
C ALA A 34 34.95 -19.05 12.20
N ARG A 35 35.12 -19.50 10.95
CA ARG A 35 34.26 -20.33 10.08
C ARG A 35 33.73 -21.62 10.71
N GLY A 36 32.56 -22.06 10.23
CA GLY A 36 32.13 -23.46 10.25
C GLY A 36 30.83 -23.71 11.01
N SER A 37 29.82 -24.18 10.28
CA SER A 37 28.47 -24.51 10.74
C SER A 37 28.43 -25.75 11.66
N ASP A 38 27.42 -25.77 12.55
CA ASP A 38 26.77 -26.95 13.16
C ASP A 38 27.25 -27.57 14.49
N HIS A 39 28.22 -27.01 15.21
CA HIS A 39 28.65 -27.62 16.50
C HIS A 39 28.53 -26.76 17.78
N ILE A 40 28.00 -25.53 17.73
CA ILE A 40 27.99 -24.62 18.90
C ILE A 40 26.72 -24.77 19.77
N ALA A 41 25.59 -25.26 19.24
CA ALA A 41 24.35 -25.36 20.00
C ALA A 41 24.31 -26.52 21.02
N VAL A 42 25.14 -27.56 20.84
CA VAL A 42 25.10 -28.78 21.68
C VAL A 42 25.93 -28.63 22.96
N ALA A 43 26.93 -27.73 22.98
CA ALA A 43 27.80 -27.53 24.14
C ALA A 43 27.19 -26.65 25.25
N TRP A 44 26.13 -25.89 24.96
CA TRP A 44 25.46 -25.04 25.96
C TRP A 44 24.48 -25.80 26.87
N ALA A 45 23.93 -26.92 26.41
CA ALA A 45 22.90 -27.67 27.16
C ALA A 45 23.48 -28.68 28.18
N SER A 46 24.78 -28.97 28.14
CA SER A 46 25.41 -29.96 29.02
C SER A 46 25.95 -29.39 30.33
N ALA A 47 26.15 -28.06 30.43
CA ALA A 47 26.78 -27.43 31.60
C ALA A 47 25.81 -27.16 32.78
N CYS A 48 24.49 -27.23 32.59
CA CYS A 48 23.51 -27.03 33.67
C CYS A 48 23.04 -28.32 34.37
N ARG A 49 23.60 -29.48 34.01
CA ARG A 49 23.11 -30.79 34.47
C ARG A 49 23.80 -31.36 35.70
N GLY A 50 24.55 -30.53 36.44
CA GLY A 50 25.41 -30.99 37.52
C GLY A 50 25.41 -30.09 38.74
N ARG A 51 24.27 -29.93 39.42
CA ARG A 51 24.17 -29.80 40.90
C ARG A 51 22.75 -29.46 41.36
N GLN A 52 22.31 -30.24 42.34
CA GLN A 52 21.23 -30.01 43.31
C GLN A 52 19.82 -30.48 42.91
N GLY A 53 19.32 -31.42 43.72
CA GLY A 53 18.09 -32.15 43.50
C GLY A 53 16.85 -31.27 43.61
N PHE A 54 16.23 -31.04 42.47
CA PHE A 54 14.88 -30.53 42.37
C PHE A 54 13.99 -31.72 42.02
N HIS A 55 13.10 -32.11 42.94
CA HIS A 55 12.03 -33.04 42.65
C HIS A 55 11.05 -32.33 41.71
N VAL A 56 11.25 -32.49 40.40
CA VAL A 56 10.26 -32.10 39.41
C VAL A 56 9.17 -33.16 39.50
N SER A 57 8.01 -32.80 40.03
CA SER A 57 6.80 -33.59 39.81
C SER A 57 6.58 -33.64 38.31
N THR A 58 6.77 -34.81 37.72
CA THR A 58 6.36 -35.09 36.34
C THR A 58 4.85 -34.92 36.31
N VAL A 59 4.38 -33.79 35.77
CA VAL A 59 3.03 -33.73 35.23
C VAL A 59 3.03 -34.77 34.11
N GLU A 60 2.33 -35.88 34.32
CA GLU A 60 1.94 -36.77 33.23
C GLU A 60 1.22 -35.91 32.21
N ILE A 61 1.89 -35.62 31.10
CA ILE A 61 1.27 -35.08 29.91
C ILE A 61 0.54 -36.28 29.33
N ASP A 62 -0.77 -36.36 29.59
CA ASP A 62 -1.66 -37.30 28.91
C ASP A 62 -1.34 -37.26 27.41
N ASP A 63 -1.12 -38.45 26.85
CA ASP A 63 -0.68 -38.63 25.48
C ASP A 63 -1.56 -37.82 24.52
N ALA A 64 -0.84 -37.04 23.72
CA ALA A 64 -1.32 -36.13 22.70
C ALA A 64 -2.58 -36.65 21.97
N ALA A 65 -3.73 -36.04 22.29
CA ALA A 65 -4.76 -35.88 21.29
C ALA A 65 -4.12 -35.10 20.12
N PRO A 66 -4.18 -35.59 18.87
CA PRO A 66 -3.61 -34.87 17.75
C PRO A 66 -4.25 -33.50 17.69
N LEU A 67 -3.44 -32.45 17.86
CA LEU A 67 -3.84 -31.09 17.54
C LEU A 67 -4.25 -31.13 16.07
N SER A 68 -5.55 -31.15 15.81
CA SER A 68 -6.06 -30.95 14.46
C SER A 68 -5.45 -29.63 13.98
N GLU A 69 -4.52 -29.69 13.03
CA GLU A 69 -4.12 -28.54 12.24
C GLU A 69 -5.38 -28.07 11.53
N GLN A 70 -6.10 -27.15 12.19
CA GLN A 70 -7.17 -26.41 11.53
C GLN A 70 -6.47 -25.68 10.39
N PRO A 71 -6.83 -25.93 9.12
CA PRO A 71 -6.26 -25.21 8.01
C PRO A 71 -6.48 -23.72 8.31
N VAL A 72 -5.40 -22.97 8.48
CA VAL A 72 -5.49 -21.52 8.56
C VAL A 72 -5.95 -21.09 7.17
N ASP A 73 -7.26 -20.95 7.02
CA ASP A 73 -7.89 -20.58 5.77
C ASP A 73 -7.42 -19.15 5.43
N GLY A 74 -6.38 -19.06 4.61
CA GLY A 74 -5.64 -17.83 4.31
C GLY A 74 -6.40 -16.82 3.45
N SER A 75 -7.72 -16.96 3.32
CA SER A 75 -8.53 -16.17 2.40
C SER A 75 -9.99 -16.06 2.85
N SER A 76 -10.34 -15.01 3.60
CA SER A 76 -11.75 -14.55 3.63
C SER A 76 -11.90 -13.17 4.27
N ALA A 77 -11.31 -12.15 3.65
CA ALA A 77 -12.00 -10.86 3.70
C ALA A 77 -13.30 -11.05 2.86
N PRO A 78 -14.49 -10.73 3.39
CA PRO A 78 -15.72 -10.86 2.62
C PRO A 78 -15.62 -10.05 1.33
N PRO A 79 -16.16 -10.56 0.20
CA PRO A 79 -16.19 -9.82 -1.05
C PRO A 79 -16.92 -8.49 -0.85
N HIS A 80 -16.41 -7.42 -1.44
CA HIS A 80 -17.03 -6.09 -1.38
C HIS A 80 -18.46 -6.14 -1.93
N SER A 81 -19.39 -5.44 -1.28
CA SER A 81 -20.72 -5.24 -1.83
C SER A 81 -20.65 -4.29 -3.02
N LEU A 82 -21.57 -4.42 -3.98
CA LEU A 82 -21.67 -3.49 -5.12
C LEU A 82 -21.87 -2.04 -4.66
N VAL A 83 -22.49 -1.84 -3.49
CA VAL A 83 -22.66 -0.51 -2.87
C VAL A 83 -21.32 0.04 -2.36
N ASP A 84 -20.48 -0.82 -1.78
CA ASP A 84 -19.15 -0.43 -1.31
C ASP A 84 -18.26 -0.04 -2.50
N ASP A 85 -18.30 -0.84 -3.58
CA ASP A 85 -17.58 -0.56 -4.82
C ASP A 85 -18.02 0.78 -5.43
N LEU A 86 -19.34 1.03 -5.51
CA LEU A 86 -19.86 2.28 -6.05
C LEU A 86 -19.44 3.49 -5.20
N PHE A 87 -19.56 3.39 -3.87
CA PHE A 87 -19.15 4.46 -2.97
C PHE A 87 -17.65 4.73 -3.08
N ALA A 88 -16.83 3.69 -3.18
CA ALA A 88 -15.39 3.80 -3.37
C ALA A 88 -15.02 4.42 -4.72
N ILE A 89 -15.71 4.07 -5.80
CA ILE A 89 -15.50 4.66 -7.12
C ILE A 89 -15.82 6.16 -7.08
N VAL A 90 -16.98 6.53 -6.53
CA VAL A 90 -17.39 7.95 -6.45
C VAL A 90 -16.42 8.76 -5.60
N THR A 91 -16.10 8.28 -4.39
CA THR A 91 -15.17 8.98 -3.50
C THR A 91 -13.77 9.05 -4.09
N GLY A 92 -13.23 7.94 -4.59
CA GLY A 92 -11.90 7.88 -5.20
C GLY A 92 -11.77 8.79 -6.43
N THR A 93 -12.74 8.77 -7.34
CA THR A 93 -12.73 9.63 -8.54
C THR A 93 -12.91 11.12 -8.20
N LEU A 94 -13.77 11.45 -7.24
CA LEU A 94 -13.90 12.83 -6.73
C LEU A 94 -12.57 13.32 -6.14
N THR A 95 -11.95 12.54 -5.24
CA THR A 95 -10.67 12.91 -4.64
C THR A 95 -9.56 13.08 -5.69
N ILE A 96 -9.47 12.18 -6.67
CA ILE A 96 -8.49 12.29 -7.76
C ILE A 96 -8.74 13.54 -8.60
N SER A 97 -9.98 13.75 -9.05
CA SER A 97 -10.32 14.89 -9.91
C SER A 97 -10.09 16.23 -9.22
N PHE A 98 -10.37 16.33 -7.92
CA PHE A 98 -10.05 17.52 -7.14
C PHE A 98 -8.54 17.72 -6.97
N GLY A 99 -7.78 16.65 -6.73
CA GLY A 99 -6.31 16.72 -6.73
C GLY A 99 -5.75 17.22 -8.07
N LEU A 100 -6.30 16.73 -9.18
CA LEU A 100 -5.94 17.15 -10.53
C LEU A 100 -6.33 18.61 -10.83
N LEU A 101 -7.44 19.10 -10.29
CA LEU A 101 -7.81 20.52 -10.37
C LEU A 101 -6.72 21.41 -9.78
N LEU A 102 -6.22 21.08 -8.58
CA LEU A 102 -5.17 21.86 -7.92
C LEU A 102 -3.88 21.87 -8.75
N LEU A 103 -3.49 20.71 -9.29
CA LEU A 103 -2.31 20.60 -10.15
C LEU A 103 -2.46 21.43 -11.41
N ARG A 104 -3.63 21.35 -12.07
CA ARG A 104 -3.96 22.13 -13.26
C ARG A 104 -3.90 23.63 -13.00
N GLN A 105 -4.41 24.10 -11.86
CA GLN A 105 -4.42 25.52 -11.52
C GLN A 105 -3.01 26.10 -11.31
N ALA A 106 -2.06 25.26 -10.90
CA ALA A 106 -0.67 25.66 -10.71
C ALA A 106 0.25 25.31 -11.90
N GLU A 107 -0.32 24.81 -13.01
CA GLU A 107 0.41 24.26 -14.15
C GLU A 107 1.44 23.17 -13.77
N VAL A 108 1.20 22.50 -12.65
CA VAL A 108 2.06 21.42 -12.15
C VAL A 108 1.67 20.12 -12.84
N VAL A 109 2.67 19.28 -13.13
CA VAL A 109 2.50 17.96 -13.74
C VAL A 109 2.68 16.88 -12.67
N THR A 110 2.02 15.73 -12.85
CA THR A 110 2.17 14.53 -12.01
C THR A 110 2.75 13.37 -12.80
N GLY A 111 2.85 12.18 -12.20
CA GLY A 111 3.18 10.94 -12.88
C GLY A 111 1.98 10.31 -13.59
N GLY A 112 2.21 9.15 -14.21
CA GLY A 112 1.15 8.36 -14.82
C GLY A 112 0.56 8.95 -16.11
N THR A 113 -0.53 8.34 -16.56
CA THR A 113 -1.29 8.84 -17.73
C THR A 113 -1.99 10.16 -17.43
N ALA A 114 -2.33 10.44 -16.16
CA ALA A 114 -2.91 11.72 -15.76
C ALA A 114 -1.90 12.86 -15.94
N GLY A 115 -0.66 12.66 -15.50
CA GLY A 115 0.44 13.58 -15.74
C GLY A 115 0.72 13.82 -17.21
N LEU A 116 0.78 12.75 -18.00
CA LEU A 116 0.94 12.85 -19.46
C LEU A 116 -0.19 13.67 -20.10
N SER A 117 -1.42 13.50 -19.63
CA SER A 117 -2.58 14.24 -20.14
C SER A 117 -2.56 15.71 -19.76
N LEU A 118 -2.14 16.05 -18.53
CA LEU A 118 -1.91 17.43 -18.11
C LEU A 118 -0.82 18.09 -18.96
N LEU A 119 0.31 17.41 -19.14
CA LEU A 119 1.42 17.91 -19.94
C LEU A 119 1.00 18.23 -21.38
N VAL A 120 0.28 17.32 -22.03
CA VAL A 120 -0.23 17.56 -23.40
C VAL A 120 -1.27 18.69 -23.40
N SER A 121 -2.09 18.81 -22.35
CA SER A 121 -3.07 19.91 -22.25
C SER A 121 -2.44 21.28 -22.06
N TYR A 122 -1.23 21.36 -21.51
CA TYR A 122 -0.51 22.65 -21.39
C TYR A 122 0.12 23.08 -22.71
N GLY A 123 0.53 22.12 -23.55
CA GLY A 123 1.09 22.40 -24.88
C GLY A 123 0.07 22.50 -26.01
N THR A 124 -1.21 22.21 -25.77
CA THR A 124 -2.26 22.18 -26.79
C THR A 124 -3.54 22.86 -26.31
N ALA A 125 -4.42 23.24 -27.24
CA ALA A 125 -5.73 23.81 -26.90
C ALA A 125 -6.79 22.74 -26.53
N ILE A 126 -6.39 21.48 -26.38
CA ILE A 126 -7.33 20.37 -26.14
C ILE A 126 -7.57 20.26 -24.62
N PRO A 127 -8.85 20.18 -24.18
CA PRO A 127 -9.17 20.05 -22.76
C PRO A 127 -8.60 18.75 -22.17
N PHE A 128 -8.14 18.85 -20.92
CA PHE A 128 -7.56 17.72 -20.18
C PHE A 128 -8.47 16.49 -20.19
N GLY A 129 -9.78 16.65 -19.98
CA GLY A 129 -10.70 15.51 -19.89
C GLY A 129 -10.71 14.67 -21.18
N VAL A 130 -10.61 15.32 -22.35
CA VAL A 130 -10.57 14.62 -23.64
C VAL A 130 -9.23 13.89 -23.81
N LEU A 131 -8.13 14.56 -23.51
CA LEU A 131 -6.79 13.96 -23.58
C LEU A 131 -6.67 12.77 -22.64
N PHE A 132 -7.23 12.86 -21.43
CA PHE A 132 -7.17 11.80 -20.44
C PHE A 132 -7.91 10.54 -20.90
N VAL A 133 -9.08 10.67 -21.53
CA VAL A 133 -9.76 9.52 -22.15
C VAL A 133 -8.93 8.94 -23.29
N VAL A 134 -8.51 9.78 -24.24
CA VAL A 134 -7.81 9.34 -25.46
C VAL A 134 -6.48 8.65 -25.13
N ILE A 135 -5.69 9.23 -24.22
CA ILE A 135 -4.42 8.64 -23.78
C ILE A 135 -4.65 7.31 -23.08
N ASN A 136 -5.73 7.14 -22.31
CA ASN A 136 -6.01 5.87 -21.62
C ASN A 136 -6.59 4.77 -22.54
N LEU A 137 -7.20 5.09 -23.68
CA LEU A 137 -7.75 4.10 -24.64
C LEU A 137 -6.80 2.95 -25.00
N PRO A 138 -5.54 3.19 -25.44
CA PRO A 138 -4.62 2.09 -25.76
C PRO A 138 -4.31 1.20 -24.54
N PHE A 139 -4.28 1.79 -23.34
CA PHE A 139 -4.05 1.03 -22.11
C PHE A 139 -5.28 0.21 -21.70
N PHE A 140 -6.50 0.63 -22.03
CA PHE A 140 -7.69 -0.19 -21.81
C PHE A 140 -7.74 -1.41 -22.72
N ALA A 141 -7.30 -1.29 -23.97
CA ALA A 141 -7.15 -2.44 -24.85
C ALA A 141 -6.17 -3.47 -24.26
N LEU A 142 -5.08 -2.99 -23.64
CA LEU A 142 -4.14 -3.84 -22.93
C LEU A 142 -4.72 -4.40 -21.62
N ALA A 143 -5.44 -3.58 -20.85
CA ALA A 143 -6.11 -3.98 -19.60
C ALA A 143 -7.09 -5.13 -19.84
N LEU A 144 -7.87 -5.06 -20.92
CA LEU A 144 -8.88 -6.04 -21.27
C LEU A 144 -8.26 -7.43 -21.46
N ARG A 145 -7.08 -7.48 -22.08
CA ARG A 145 -6.34 -8.73 -22.31
C ARG A 145 -5.66 -9.27 -21.05
N ARG A 146 -5.37 -8.44 -20.05
CA ARG A 146 -4.55 -8.81 -18.89
C ARG A 146 -5.34 -8.99 -17.60
N LYS A 147 -6.29 -8.11 -17.31
CA LYS A 147 -7.11 -8.12 -16.09
C LYS A 147 -8.59 -8.46 -16.34
N GLY A 148 -8.99 -8.53 -17.61
CA GLY A 148 -10.35 -8.91 -17.99
C GLY A 148 -11.36 -7.75 -18.02
N TRP A 149 -12.60 -8.11 -18.33
CA TRP A 149 -13.69 -7.18 -18.65
C TRP A 149 -14.14 -6.33 -17.46
N ARG A 150 -14.27 -6.92 -16.27
CA ARG A 150 -14.76 -6.22 -15.07
C ARG A 150 -13.85 -5.06 -14.69
N PHE A 151 -12.55 -5.33 -14.50
CA PHE A 151 -11.54 -4.30 -14.20
C PHE A 151 -11.53 -3.18 -15.26
N THR A 152 -11.61 -3.57 -16.54
CA THR A 152 -11.51 -2.62 -17.66
C THR A 152 -12.71 -1.68 -17.71
N LEU A 153 -13.93 -2.19 -17.57
CA LEU A 153 -15.14 -1.37 -17.55
C LEU A 153 -15.18 -0.42 -16.36
N THR A 154 -14.85 -0.91 -15.16
CA THR A 154 -14.82 -0.07 -13.96
C THR A 154 -13.76 1.01 -14.08
N SER A 155 -12.59 0.68 -14.62
CA SER A 155 -11.50 1.65 -14.87
C SER A 155 -11.87 2.68 -15.93
N LEU A 156 -12.54 2.27 -17.01
CA LEU A 156 -13.06 3.16 -18.04
C LEU A 156 -14.11 4.13 -17.46
N ALA A 157 -15.02 3.62 -16.62
CA ALA A 157 -15.98 4.45 -15.92
C ALA A 157 -15.28 5.46 -15.00
N CYS A 158 -14.25 5.04 -14.25
CA CYS A 158 -13.48 5.95 -13.40
C CYS A 158 -12.78 7.05 -14.20
N VAL A 159 -12.15 6.71 -15.34
CA VAL A 159 -11.52 7.69 -16.22
C VAL A 159 -12.55 8.64 -16.81
N GLY A 160 -13.71 8.14 -17.24
CA GLY A 160 -14.81 8.97 -17.72
C GLY A 160 -15.32 9.95 -16.65
N ILE A 161 -15.51 9.47 -15.42
CA ILE A 161 -15.96 10.30 -14.29
C ILE A 161 -14.91 11.36 -13.95
N VAL A 162 -13.63 10.99 -13.81
CA VAL A 162 -12.54 11.96 -13.55
C VAL A 162 -12.44 12.99 -14.66
N SER A 163 -12.58 12.57 -15.92
CA SER A 163 -12.54 13.48 -17.08
C SER A 163 -13.70 14.47 -17.07
N ALA A 164 -14.92 13.99 -16.81
CA ALA A 164 -16.09 14.85 -16.71
C ALA A 164 -15.97 15.82 -15.53
N LEU A 165 -15.56 15.32 -14.37
CA LEU A 165 -15.34 16.13 -13.19
C LEU A 165 -14.28 17.20 -13.43
N ALA A 166 -13.17 16.90 -14.10
CA ALA A 166 -12.12 17.87 -14.39
C ALA A 166 -12.60 19.08 -15.21
N GLU A 167 -13.65 18.92 -16.03
CA GLU A 167 -14.28 20.03 -16.76
C GLU A 167 -15.41 20.72 -15.98
N VAL A 168 -15.96 20.03 -14.97
CA VAL A 168 -17.03 20.55 -14.12
C VAL A 168 -16.48 21.38 -12.96
N HIS A 169 -15.38 20.97 -12.34
CA HIS A 169 -14.79 21.65 -11.17
C HIS A 169 -14.60 23.16 -11.38
N PRO A 170 -14.01 23.64 -12.49
CA PRO A 170 -13.80 25.08 -12.70
C PRO A 170 -15.09 25.91 -12.79
N ARG A 171 -16.26 25.28 -13.00
CA ARG A 171 -17.56 25.97 -13.03
C ARG A 171 -18.10 26.29 -11.63
N PHE A 172 -17.65 25.55 -10.62
CA PHE A 172 -18.12 25.67 -9.25
C PHE A 172 -17.05 26.20 -8.29
N ILE A 173 -15.78 26.12 -8.69
CA ILE A 173 -14.65 26.50 -7.87
C ILE A 173 -13.75 27.41 -8.70
N ASP A 174 -13.65 28.67 -8.28
CA ASP A 174 -12.73 29.64 -8.84
C ASP A 174 -11.53 29.80 -7.91
N LEU A 175 -10.36 29.32 -8.36
CA LEU A 175 -9.10 29.47 -7.62
C LEU A 175 -8.28 30.59 -8.26
N ALA A 176 -8.38 31.81 -7.72
CA ALA A 176 -7.64 32.96 -8.25
C ALA A 176 -6.12 32.74 -8.34
N SER A 177 -5.53 32.13 -7.31
CA SER A 177 -4.11 31.75 -7.30
C SER A 177 -3.86 30.68 -6.25
N ILE A 178 -2.97 29.73 -6.54
CA ILE A 178 -2.50 28.74 -5.57
C ILE A 178 -0.97 28.66 -5.66
N ASP A 179 -0.29 28.55 -4.52
CA ASP A 179 1.15 28.34 -4.51
C ASP A 179 1.48 26.99 -5.20
N PRO A 180 2.41 26.96 -6.18
CA PRO A 180 2.69 25.74 -6.93
C PRO A 180 3.23 24.60 -6.08
N LEU A 181 4.01 24.87 -5.02
CA LEU A 181 4.53 23.82 -4.16
C LEU A 181 3.40 23.21 -3.31
N TYR A 182 2.50 24.05 -2.80
CA TYR A 182 1.31 23.59 -2.09
C TYR A 182 0.39 22.75 -2.99
N ALA A 183 0.12 23.25 -4.20
CA ALA A 183 -0.67 22.52 -5.21
C ALA A 183 -0.03 21.18 -5.58
N ALA A 184 1.28 21.17 -5.78
CA ALA A 184 2.02 19.95 -6.11
C ALA A 184 1.94 18.92 -4.99
N LEU A 185 2.14 19.30 -3.74
CA LEU A 185 2.07 18.36 -2.63
C LEU A 185 0.62 17.89 -2.40
N LEU A 186 -0.31 18.82 -2.16
CA LEU A 186 -1.69 18.48 -1.81
C LEU A 186 -2.39 17.76 -2.97
N GLY A 187 -2.25 18.24 -4.19
CA GLY A 187 -2.86 17.64 -5.37
C GLY A 187 -2.39 16.19 -5.59
N ASN A 188 -1.09 15.93 -5.44
CA ASN A 188 -0.53 14.59 -5.57
C ASN A 188 -0.86 13.66 -4.40
N LEU A 189 -0.94 14.19 -3.17
CA LEU A 189 -1.41 13.45 -1.99
C LEU A 189 -2.86 12.99 -2.17
N LEU A 190 -3.75 13.90 -2.60
CA LEU A 190 -5.15 13.59 -2.86
C LEU A 190 -5.30 12.61 -4.03
N ALA A 191 -4.59 12.83 -5.14
CA ALA A 191 -4.58 11.89 -6.26
C ALA A 191 -4.09 10.51 -5.84
N GLY A 192 -3.02 10.43 -5.04
CA GLY A 192 -2.50 9.17 -4.51
C GLY A 192 -3.48 8.44 -3.60
N LEU A 193 -4.15 9.18 -2.70
CA LEU A 193 -5.17 8.62 -1.80
C LEU A 193 -6.38 8.09 -2.57
N GLY A 194 -6.92 8.88 -3.51
CA GLY A 194 -8.03 8.43 -4.33
C GLY A 194 -7.65 7.24 -5.21
N LEU A 195 -6.42 7.20 -5.74
CA LEU A 195 -5.93 6.06 -6.50
C LEU A 195 -5.83 4.80 -5.63
N LEU A 196 -5.44 4.91 -4.36
CA LEU A 196 -5.44 3.80 -3.42
C LEU A 196 -6.85 3.26 -3.17
N VAL A 197 -7.85 4.14 -3.04
CA VAL A 197 -9.27 3.75 -2.91
C VAL A 197 -9.72 2.94 -4.13
N LEU A 198 -9.41 3.43 -5.34
CA LEU A 198 -9.75 2.73 -6.59
C LEU A 198 -9.04 1.38 -6.72
N PHE A 199 -7.74 1.32 -6.42
CA PHE A 199 -6.98 0.07 -6.49
C PHE A 199 -7.52 -1.01 -5.54
N ARG A 200 -8.04 -0.63 -4.37
CA ARG A 200 -8.66 -1.57 -3.42
C ARG A 200 -9.94 -2.21 -3.95
N HIS A 201 -10.67 -1.52 -4.83
CA HIS A 201 -11.92 -2.00 -5.43
C HIS A 201 -11.73 -2.45 -6.90
N GLY A 202 -10.49 -2.78 -7.29
CA GLY A 202 -10.22 -3.32 -8.62
C GLY A 202 -10.46 -2.34 -9.77
N ALA A 203 -10.25 -1.05 -9.53
CA ALA A 203 -10.32 0.00 -10.55
C ALA A 203 -9.00 0.77 -10.66
N SER A 204 -8.73 1.36 -11.82
CA SER A 204 -7.59 2.25 -12.04
C SER A 204 -8.01 3.40 -12.94
N VAL A 205 -7.37 4.55 -12.77
CA VAL A 205 -7.44 5.68 -13.72
C VAL A 205 -6.15 5.85 -14.52
N GLY A 206 -5.19 4.95 -14.33
CA GLY A 206 -3.89 4.99 -14.99
C GLY A 206 -3.52 3.70 -15.72
N GLY A 207 -3.04 3.84 -16.95
CA GLY A 207 -2.53 2.76 -17.77
C GLY A 207 -1.08 2.33 -17.48
N PHE A 208 -0.28 3.22 -16.87
CA PHE A 208 1.15 2.97 -16.61
C PHE A 208 1.38 1.78 -15.69
N ASN A 209 0.49 1.55 -14.71
CA ASN A 209 0.57 0.37 -13.83
C ASN A 209 0.48 -0.94 -14.64
N ILE A 210 -0.41 -1.01 -15.63
CA ILE A 210 -0.55 -2.20 -16.49
C ILE A 210 0.69 -2.39 -17.35
N VAL A 211 1.28 -1.31 -17.85
CA VAL A 211 2.54 -1.38 -18.60
C VAL A 211 3.70 -1.83 -17.72
N ALA A 212 3.78 -1.35 -16.48
CA ALA A 212 4.80 -1.76 -15.53
C ALA A 212 4.72 -3.26 -15.22
N ILE A 213 3.51 -3.79 -15.00
CA ILE A 213 3.28 -5.23 -14.81
C ILE A 213 3.63 -6.01 -16.08
N LEU A 214 3.20 -5.52 -17.26
CA LEU A 214 3.53 -6.15 -18.53
C LEU A 214 5.04 -6.24 -18.76
N ALA A 215 5.77 -5.16 -18.48
CA ALA A 215 7.22 -5.12 -18.60
C ALA A 215 7.89 -6.05 -17.58
N GLN A 216 7.33 -6.18 -16.38
CA GLN A 216 7.82 -7.14 -15.39
C GLN A 216 7.68 -8.58 -15.88
N GLU A 217 6.54 -8.95 -16.44
CA GLU A 217 6.31 -10.31 -16.93
C GLU A 217 7.11 -10.63 -18.20
N ARG A 218 7.25 -9.68 -19.11
CA ARG A 218 7.89 -9.91 -20.43
C ARG A 218 9.40 -9.74 -20.40
N LEU A 219 9.90 -8.81 -19.59
CA LEU A 219 11.31 -8.41 -19.56
C LEU A 219 12.00 -8.74 -18.22
N GLY A 220 11.27 -9.25 -17.22
CA GLY A 220 11.81 -9.55 -15.89
C GLY A 220 12.18 -8.31 -15.06
N LEU A 221 11.78 -7.11 -15.51
CA LEU A 221 12.07 -5.86 -14.82
C LEU A 221 11.20 -5.70 -13.57
N ARG A 222 11.69 -5.02 -12.53
CA ARG A 222 10.83 -4.70 -11.38
C ARG A 222 9.80 -3.64 -11.81
N ALA A 223 8.50 -3.92 -11.66
CA ALA A 223 7.44 -2.98 -12.04
C ALA A 223 7.62 -1.58 -11.44
N GLY A 224 8.10 -1.48 -10.20
CA GLY A 224 8.40 -0.20 -9.54
C GLY A 224 9.43 0.65 -10.30
N TYR A 225 10.48 0.04 -10.86
CA TYR A 225 11.47 0.79 -11.66
C TYR A 225 10.90 1.24 -13.00
N VAL A 226 10.07 0.40 -13.63
CA VAL A 226 9.40 0.77 -14.88
C VAL A 226 8.45 1.94 -14.65
N GLN A 227 7.65 1.89 -13.58
CA GLN A 227 6.75 2.99 -13.23
C GLN A 227 7.52 4.27 -12.89
N MET A 228 8.59 4.17 -12.11
CA MET A 228 9.44 5.33 -11.80
C MET A 228 10.08 5.93 -13.06
N ALA A 229 10.50 5.10 -14.02
CA ALA A 229 11.04 5.57 -15.29
C ALA A 229 9.97 6.25 -16.16
N LEU A 230 8.76 5.72 -16.20
CA LEU A 230 7.64 6.33 -16.93
C LEU A 230 7.24 7.68 -16.32
N ASP A 231 7.12 7.75 -14.99
CA ASP A 231 6.80 8.99 -14.28
C ASP A 231 7.90 10.04 -14.44
N ALA A 232 9.17 9.62 -14.32
CA ALA A 232 10.31 10.49 -14.58
C ALA A 232 10.30 10.99 -16.03
N GLY A 233 9.94 10.14 -17.00
CA GLY A 233 9.79 10.52 -18.40
C GLY A 233 8.73 11.61 -18.61
N VAL A 234 7.58 11.51 -17.93
CA VAL A 234 6.53 12.54 -17.97
C VAL A 234 7.04 13.86 -17.35
N VAL A 235 7.67 13.81 -16.19
CA VAL A 235 8.22 15.01 -15.52
C VAL A 235 9.33 15.65 -16.34
N LEU A 236 10.23 14.87 -16.94
CA LEU A 236 11.26 15.39 -17.84
C LEU A 236 10.67 15.97 -19.12
N GLY A 237 9.61 15.36 -19.65
CA GLY A 237 8.86 15.90 -20.78
C GLY A 237 8.25 17.28 -20.50
N ALA A 238 7.96 17.60 -19.24
CA ALA A 238 7.48 18.92 -18.86
C ALA A 238 8.51 20.04 -19.10
N LEU A 239 9.80 19.74 -19.23
CA LEU A 239 10.82 20.74 -19.62
C LEU A 239 10.59 21.32 -21.02
N ALA A 240 9.83 20.65 -21.88
CA ALA A 240 9.51 21.15 -23.22
C ALA A 240 8.40 22.22 -23.22
N VAL A 241 7.62 22.32 -22.14
CA VAL A 241 6.38 23.14 -22.09
C VAL A 241 6.37 24.09 -20.89
N SER A 242 7.07 23.75 -19.80
CA SER A 242 6.99 24.46 -18.52
C SER A 242 8.37 24.91 -18.02
N ASP A 243 8.38 25.95 -17.18
CA ASP A 243 9.59 26.44 -16.54
C ASP A 243 10.27 25.39 -15.65
N LEU A 244 11.61 25.44 -15.58
CA LEU A 244 12.42 24.53 -14.76
C LEU A 244 11.98 24.50 -13.29
N ARG A 245 11.51 25.63 -12.75
CA ARG A 245 10.97 25.71 -11.39
C ARG A 245 9.71 24.85 -11.22
N ILE A 246 8.76 24.93 -12.15
CA ILE A 246 7.53 24.13 -12.12
C ILE A 246 7.85 22.66 -12.31
N VAL A 247 8.83 22.31 -13.16
CA VAL A 247 9.28 20.94 -13.34
C VAL A 247 9.90 20.37 -12.05
N ALA A 248 10.76 21.13 -11.37
CA ALA A 248 11.33 20.70 -10.09
C ALA A 248 10.24 20.49 -9.02
N ILE A 249 9.26 21.38 -8.97
CA ILE A 249 8.10 21.27 -8.07
C ILE A 249 7.24 20.05 -8.44
N SER A 250 7.02 19.80 -9.73
CA SER A 250 6.30 18.64 -10.26
C SER A 250 7.01 17.34 -9.89
N ALA A 251 8.34 17.31 -9.94
CA ALA A 251 9.13 16.15 -9.49
C ALA A 251 8.89 15.85 -8.00
N VAL A 252 8.90 16.87 -7.14
CA VAL A 252 8.59 16.71 -5.70
C VAL A 252 7.17 16.17 -5.49
N GLY A 253 6.19 16.72 -6.20
CA GLY A 253 4.81 16.24 -6.17
C GLY A 253 4.67 14.79 -6.65
N ALA A 254 5.31 14.43 -7.76
CA ALA A 254 5.30 13.07 -8.30
C ALA A 254 5.95 12.06 -7.32
N VAL A 255 7.01 12.46 -6.62
CA VAL A 255 7.61 11.67 -5.54
C VAL A 255 6.61 11.50 -4.38
N ALA A 256 5.88 12.55 -4.00
CA ALA A 256 4.87 12.46 -2.95
C ALA A 256 3.73 11.48 -3.34
N LEU A 257 3.24 11.54 -4.59
CA LEU A 257 2.26 10.56 -5.10
C LEU A 257 2.80 9.14 -5.00
N ASN A 258 4.02 8.92 -5.51
CA ASN A 258 4.64 7.61 -5.52
C ASN A 258 4.95 7.09 -4.12
N LEU A 259 5.24 7.97 -3.16
CA LEU A 259 5.43 7.62 -1.75
C LEU A 259 4.11 7.15 -1.13
N VAL A 260 2.99 7.84 -1.39
CA VAL A 260 1.66 7.40 -0.94
C VAL A 260 1.37 6.00 -1.47
N LEU A 261 1.63 5.76 -2.75
CA LEU A 261 1.46 4.43 -3.34
C LEU A 261 2.41 3.41 -2.71
N ALA A 262 3.70 3.71 -2.60
CA ALA A 262 4.71 2.77 -2.08
C ALA A 262 4.48 2.38 -0.61
N LEU A 263 4.08 3.33 0.23
CA LEU A 263 3.83 3.07 1.65
C LEU A 263 2.54 2.28 1.90
N ASN A 264 1.53 2.43 1.03
CA ASN A 264 0.23 1.79 1.21
C ASN A 264 0.07 0.52 0.38
N HIS A 265 0.79 0.39 -0.74
CA HIS A 265 0.70 -0.73 -1.64
C HIS A 265 1.66 -1.84 -1.22
N ARG A 266 1.16 -2.85 -0.50
CA ARG A 266 1.95 -4.04 -0.15
C ARG A 266 2.20 -4.90 -1.41
N PRO A 267 3.46 -5.12 -1.84
CA PRO A 267 3.76 -6.01 -2.95
C PRO A 267 3.36 -7.45 -2.57
N GLY A 268 2.49 -8.08 -3.36
CA GLY A 268 2.10 -9.48 -3.20
C GLY A 268 0.61 -9.78 -3.13
N ARG A 269 -0.28 -8.77 -2.97
CA ARG A 269 -1.73 -9.00 -2.84
C ARG A 269 -2.53 -8.92 -4.16
N TYR A 270 -1.87 -8.64 -5.29
CA TYR A 270 -2.50 -8.45 -6.61
C TYR A 270 -2.00 -9.41 -7.70
N LEU A 271 -1.20 -10.42 -7.35
CA LEU A 271 -0.78 -11.49 -8.27
C LEU A 271 -1.86 -12.58 -8.44
N GLY A 272 -3.08 -12.34 -7.95
CA GLY A 272 -4.19 -13.31 -7.96
C GLY A 272 -5.55 -12.69 -8.23
N MET A 273 -5.62 -11.67 -9.10
CA MET A 273 -6.88 -11.22 -9.72
C MET A 273 -6.78 -11.34 -11.24
#